data_AF-A0A0F9GU44-F1
#
_entry.id   AF-A0A0F9GU44-F1
#
_cell.length_a   1.000
_cell.length_b   1.000
_cell.length_c   1.000
_cell.angle_alpha   90.00
_cell.angle_beta   90.00
_cell.angle_gamma   90.00
#
_symmetry.space_group_name_H-M   'P 1'
#
loop_
_entity.id
_entity.type
_entity.pdbx_description
1 polymer ?
#
loop_
_entity_poly.entity_id
_entity_poly.type
_entity_poly.pdbx_seq_one_letter_code
_entity_poly.pdbx_strand_id
1 'polypeptide(L)'
;MTWRAIYDTADGRLHSVGTVWTDPPRAGTDFKEFAEKPDDASMWDEVTRAFVPRPPKVLIDRMDDLEGHPTFTQFSEVFDSLTNQQKAKVRNAIRKMLGAEQFRNVSGSVEIGK
;
A
#
# COMPACT_ATOMS: atom_id res chain seq x y z
N MET A 1 18.88 -24.73 1.96
CA MET A 1 17.71 -25.35 1.28
C MET A 1 17.27 -24.36 0.22
N THR A 2 17.09 -24.76 -1.04
CA THR A 2 16.76 -23.84 -2.13
C THR A 2 15.27 -23.46 -2.09
N TRP A 3 14.99 -22.17 -2.10
CA TRP A 3 13.64 -21.61 -2.22
C TRP A 3 13.31 -21.34 -3.68
N ARG A 4 12.03 -21.44 -4.03
CA ARG A 4 11.52 -21.21 -5.38
C ARG A 4 10.31 -20.31 -5.34
N ALA A 5 10.29 -19.31 -6.22
CA ALA A 5 9.08 -18.57 -6.57
C ALA A 5 8.51 -19.16 -7.84
N ILE A 6 7.25 -19.57 -7.82
CA ILE A 6 6.51 -20.08 -8.97
C ILE A 6 5.65 -18.95 -9.50
N TYR A 7 5.80 -18.63 -10.78
CA TYR A 7 5.13 -17.49 -11.40
C TYR A 7 4.60 -17.85 -12.79
N ASP A 8 3.59 -17.10 -13.24
CA ASP A 8 3.03 -17.23 -14.59
C ASP A 8 4.00 -16.65 -15.62
N THR A 9 4.25 -17.39 -16.70
CA THR A 9 5.18 -17.00 -17.76
C THR A 9 4.71 -15.81 -18.60
N ALA A 10 3.39 -15.59 -18.69
CA ALA A 10 2.80 -14.56 -19.54
C ALA A 10 2.85 -13.17 -18.90
N ASP A 11 2.48 -13.05 -17.63
CA ASP A 11 2.38 -11.77 -16.91
C ASP A 11 3.35 -11.63 -15.73
N GLY A 12 4.07 -12.71 -15.36
CA GLY A 12 5.01 -12.69 -14.25
C GLY A 12 4.34 -12.80 -12.88
N ARG A 13 3.03 -13.02 -12.81
CA ARG A 13 2.27 -13.08 -11.56
C ARG A 13 2.73 -14.23 -10.67
N LEU A 14 3.01 -13.92 -9.41
CA LEU A 14 3.42 -14.93 -8.42
C LEU A 14 2.25 -15.81 -8.01
N HIS A 15 2.42 -17.13 -8.08
CA HIS A 15 1.49 -18.12 -7.57
C HIS A 15 1.85 -18.63 -6.18
N SER A 16 3.14 -18.91 -5.96
CA SER A 16 3.58 -19.52 -4.71
C SER A 16 5.07 -19.31 -4.46
N VAL A 17 5.46 -19.39 -3.20
CA VAL A 17 6.86 -19.38 -2.75
C VAL A 17 7.05 -20.55 -1.79
N GLY A 18 8.00 -21.41 -2.09
CA GLY A 18 8.23 -22.59 -1.28
C GLY A 18 9.51 -23.32 -1.65
N THR A 19 9.83 -24.36 -0.88
CA THR A 19 10.97 -25.24 -1.16
C THR A 19 10.56 -26.52 -1.88
N VAL A 20 9.25 -26.83 -1.89
CA VAL A 20 8.68 -28.00 -2.56
C VAL A 20 8.33 -27.64 -4.00
N TRP A 21 8.78 -28.48 -4.93
CA TRP A 21 8.54 -28.33 -6.36
C TRP A 21 7.97 -29.63 -6.92
N THR A 22 6.92 -29.52 -7.73
CA THR A 22 6.39 -30.64 -8.51
C THR A 22 6.93 -30.58 -9.93
N ASP A 23 7.51 -31.69 -10.37
CA ASP A 23 7.99 -31.90 -11.74
C ASP A 23 7.05 -32.89 -12.46
N PRO A 24 6.44 -32.53 -13.61
CA PRO A 24 6.60 -31.27 -14.34
C PRO A 24 5.87 -30.08 -13.70
N PRO A 25 6.34 -28.83 -13.94
CA PRO A 25 5.59 -27.64 -13.61
C PRO A 25 4.19 -27.65 -14.21
N ARG A 26 3.28 -26.93 -13.56
CA ARG A 26 1.98 -26.59 -14.17
C ARG A 26 2.24 -25.84 -15.48
N ALA A 27 1.55 -26.22 -16.55
CA ALA A 27 1.65 -25.53 -17.83
C ALA A 27 1.39 -24.03 -17.67
N GLY A 28 2.21 -23.21 -18.34
CA GLY A 28 2.17 -21.75 -18.24
C GLY A 28 2.92 -21.16 -17.04
N THR A 29 3.50 -21.98 -16.16
CA THR A 29 4.30 -21.50 -15.02
C THR A 29 5.78 -21.81 -15.19
N ASP A 30 6.61 -20.94 -14.61
CA ASP A 30 8.06 -21.12 -14.50
C ASP A 30 8.47 -20.80 -13.05
N PHE A 31 9.74 -21.05 -12.72
CA PHE A 31 10.26 -20.81 -11.38
C PHE A 31 11.58 -20.04 -11.38
N LYS A 32 11.84 -19.37 -10.26
CA LYS A 32 13.13 -18.75 -9.96
C LYS A 32 13.64 -19.22 -8.61
N GLU A 33 14.90 -19.61 -8.57
CA GLU A 33 15.54 -20.11 -7.37
C GLU A 33 16.21 -19.00 -6.55
N PHE A 34 16.18 -19.17 -5.24
CA PHE A 34 16.79 -18.27 -4.26
C PHE A 34 17.42 -19.08 -3.12
N ALA A 35 18.47 -18.55 -2.50
CA ALA A 35 19.16 -19.22 -1.41
C ALA A 35 18.36 -19.21 -0.10
N GLU A 36 17.54 -18.18 0.11
CA GLU A 36 16.85 -17.91 1.37
C GLU A 36 15.36 -17.60 1.13
N LYS A 37 14.56 -17.73 2.19
CA LYS A 37 13.15 -17.33 2.18
C LYS A 37 13.09 -15.81 2.04
N PRO A 38 12.29 -15.26 1.11
CA PRO A 38 12.03 -13.83 1.06
C PRO A 38 11.50 -13.32 2.41
N ASP A 39 11.99 -12.16 2.84
CA ASP A 39 11.56 -11.50 4.06
C ASP A 39 10.20 -10.80 3.88
N ASP A 40 9.55 -10.44 4.98
CA ASP A 40 8.28 -9.72 4.94
C ASP A 40 8.43 -8.27 4.41
N ALA A 41 9.67 -7.77 4.39
CA ALA A 41 10.03 -6.46 3.88
C ALA A 41 10.23 -6.42 2.36
N SER A 42 10.20 -7.57 1.67
CA SER A 42 10.26 -7.66 0.22
C SER A 42 8.87 -7.90 -0.39
N MET A 43 8.79 -7.62 -1.69
CA MET A 43 7.63 -7.96 -2.51
C MET A 43 8.09 -8.53 -3.84
N TRP A 44 7.27 -9.38 -4.43
CA TRP A 44 7.51 -9.87 -5.78
C TRP A 44 7.24 -8.77 -6.80
N ASP A 45 8.21 -8.52 -7.68
CA ASP A 45 8.07 -7.70 -8.86
C ASP A 45 7.84 -8.61 -10.07
N GLU A 46 6.67 -8.47 -10.70
CA GLU A 46 6.23 -9.27 -11.84
C GLU A 46 7.06 -8.99 -13.09
N VAL A 47 7.61 -7.77 -13.23
CA VAL A 47 8.39 -7.35 -14.40
C VAL A 47 9.79 -7.97 -14.37
N THR A 48 10.49 -7.81 -13.24
CA THR A 48 11.86 -8.33 -13.08
C THR A 48 11.90 -9.78 -12.58
N ARG A 49 10.73 -10.34 -12.22
CA ARG A 49 10.56 -11.69 -11.66
C ARG A 49 11.50 -11.88 -10.47
N ALA A 50 11.50 -10.94 -9.54
CA ALA A 50 12.43 -10.93 -8.42
C ALA A 50 11.75 -10.39 -7.16
N PHE A 51 12.28 -10.77 -6.00
CA PHE A 51 11.93 -10.09 -4.76
C PHE A 51 12.73 -8.80 -4.67
N VAL A 52 12.02 -7.69 -4.60
CA VAL A 52 12.57 -6.35 -4.42
C VAL A 52 12.15 -5.80 -3.07
N PRO A 53 12.90 -4.86 -2.48
CA PRO A 53 12.44 -4.17 -1.28
C PRO A 53 11.05 -3.59 -1.49
N ARG A 54 10.13 -3.86 -0.56
CA ARG A 54 8.80 -3.29 -0.60
C ARG A 54 8.96 -1.77 -0.53
N PRO A 55 8.34 -1.00 -1.45
CA PRO A 55 8.35 0.44 -1.38
C PRO A 55 7.87 0.89 0.00
N PRO A 56 8.48 1.93 0.59
CA PRO A 56 8.03 2.44 1.87
C PRO A 56 6.55 2.82 1.77
N LYS A 57 5.76 2.46 2.79
CA LYS A 57 4.39 2.95 2.89
C LYS A 57 4.45 4.45 3.08
N VAL A 58 4.24 5.21 2.01
CA VAL A 58 4.06 6.66 2.12
C VAL A 58 2.62 6.87 2.59
N LEU A 59 2.48 7.34 3.81
CA LEU A 59 1.18 7.58 4.44
C LEU A 59 0.85 9.07 4.34
N ILE A 60 -0.38 9.37 3.93
CA ILE A 60 -0.96 10.71 3.96
C ILE A 60 -1.95 10.76 5.13
N ASP A 61 -1.87 11.79 5.96
CA ASP A 61 -2.93 12.11 6.93
C ASP A 61 -4.16 12.58 6.15
N ARG A 62 -5.27 11.87 6.30
CA ARG A 62 -6.53 12.19 5.62
C ARG A 62 -7.06 13.57 5.97
N MET A 63 -6.69 14.14 7.12
CA MET A 63 -7.02 15.53 7.46
C MET A 63 -6.28 16.52 6.55
N ASP A 64 -4.98 16.28 6.34
CA ASP A 64 -4.17 17.13 5.44
C ASP A 64 -4.67 16.99 3.99
N ASP A 65 -5.07 15.78 3.60
CA ASP A 65 -5.70 15.50 2.32
C ASP A 65 -7.04 16.24 2.17
N LEU A 66 -7.88 16.26 3.22
CA LEU A 66 -9.16 16.97 3.24
C LEU A 66 -9.00 18.49 3.17
N GLU A 67 -8.01 19.05 3.89
CA GLU A 67 -7.69 20.48 3.84
C GLU A 67 -7.19 20.91 2.45
N GLY A 68 -6.44 20.05 1.75
CA GLY A 68 -5.91 20.33 0.42
C GLY A 68 -6.84 19.97 -0.76
N HIS A 69 -7.98 19.32 -0.51
CA HIS A 69 -8.82 18.80 -1.59
C HIS A 69 -9.70 19.90 -2.21
N PRO A 70 -9.67 20.13 -3.55
CA PRO A 70 -10.38 21.24 -4.20
C PRO A 70 -11.92 21.14 -4.10
N THR A 71 -12.47 19.96 -3.84
CA THR A 71 -13.91 19.78 -3.58
C THR A 71 -14.35 20.26 -2.20
N PHE A 72 -13.42 20.42 -1.26
CA PHE A 72 -13.69 20.79 0.13
C PHE A 72 -13.32 22.25 0.43
N THR A 73 -13.32 23.13 -0.58
CA THR A 73 -13.02 24.56 -0.39
C THR A 73 -13.88 25.23 0.69
N GLN A 74 -15.15 24.82 0.83
CA GLN A 74 -16.03 25.32 1.90
C GLN A 74 -15.56 24.86 3.29
N PHE A 75 -15.03 23.64 3.39
CA PHE A 75 -14.43 23.15 4.63
C PHE A 75 -13.14 23.91 4.94
N SER A 76 -12.27 24.15 3.95
CA SER A 76 -11.05 24.92 4.17
C SER A 76 -11.37 26.36 4.58
N GLU A 77 -12.36 27.02 3.96
CA GLU A 77 -12.79 28.37 4.33
C GLU A 77 -13.28 28.47 5.79
N VAL A 78 -14.17 27.54 6.19
CA VAL A 78 -14.67 27.49 7.58
C VAL A 78 -13.53 27.16 8.53
N PHE A 79 -12.71 26.17 8.20
CA PHE A 79 -11.58 25.76 9.02
C PHE A 79 -10.59 26.91 9.18
N ASP A 80 -10.32 27.68 8.12
CA ASP A 80 -9.38 28.79 8.14
C ASP A 80 -9.85 30.01 8.92
N SER A 81 -11.17 30.19 9.05
CA SER A 81 -11.75 31.21 9.93
C SER A 81 -11.54 30.92 11.43
N LEU A 82 -11.16 29.70 11.80
CA LEU A 82 -10.93 29.30 13.19
C LEU A 82 -9.59 29.83 13.71
N THR A 83 -9.55 30.14 15.01
CA THR A 83 -8.27 30.39 15.71
C THR A 83 -7.38 29.14 15.72
N ASN A 84 -6.07 29.32 15.88
CA ASN A 84 -5.12 28.20 15.96
C ASN A 84 -5.50 27.16 17.03
N GLN A 85 -6.03 27.61 18.17
CA GLN A 85 -6.46 26.70 19.24
C GLN A 85 -7.71 25.91 18.86
N GLN A 86 -8.64 26.51 18.11
CA GLN A 86 -9.83 25.82 17.60
C GLN A 86 -9.47 24.84 16.48
N LYS A 87 -8.60 25.22 15.53
CA LYS A 87 -8.06 24.32 14.50
C LYS A 87 -7.46 23.06 15.12
N ALA A 88 -6.64 23.22 16.16
CA ALA A 88 -6.04 22.10 16.89
C ALA A 88 -7.08 21.18 17.54
N LYS A 89 -8.16 21.74 18.12
CA LYS A 89 -9.26 20.94 18.69
C LYS A 89 -10.00 20.14 17.62
N VAL A 90 -10.32 20.77 16.48
CA VAL A 90 -11.00 20.11 15.35
C VAL A 90 -10.14 18.99 14.77
N ARG A 91 -8.84 19.23 14.50
CA ARG A 91 -7.91 18.17 14.04
C ARG A 91 -7.85 17.00 15.01
N ASN A 92 -7.72 17.27 16.31
CA ASN A 92 -7.68 16.20 17.31
C ASN A 92 -9.00 15.42 17.40
N ALA A 93 -10.15 16.08 17.24
CA ALA A 93 -11.44 15.40 17.21
C ALA A 93 -11.56 14.49 15.97
N ILE A 94 -11.19 15.00 14.79
CA ILE A 94 -11.24 14.24 13.54
C ILE A 94 -10.28 13.04 13.58
N ARG A 95 -9.02 13.24 14.04
CA ARG A 95 -8.07 12.13 14.23
C ARG A 95 -8.60 11.07 15.18
N LYS A 96 -9.27 11.45 16.28
CA LYS A 96 -9.89 10.50 17.20
C LYS A 96 -11.05 9.74 16.56
N MET A 97 -11.87 10.38 15.74
CA MET A 97 -12.96 9.73 15.03
C MET A 97 -12.47 8.75 13.96
N LEU A 98 -11.43 9.14 13.21
CA LEU A 98 -10.84 8.29 12.17
C LEU A 98 -10.02 7.13 12.74
N GLY A 99 -9.38 7.31 13.90
CA GLY A 99 -8.59 6.28 14.56
C GLY A 99 -7.49 5.74 13.64
N ALA A 100 -7.47 4.42 13.41
CA ALA A 100 -6.49 3.77 12.54
C ALA A 100 -6.63 4.18 11.06
N GLU A 101 -7.83 4.60 10.64
CA GLU A 101 -8.11 5.04 9.27
C GLU A 101 -7.61 6.46 8.98
N GLN A 102 -7.02 7.16 9.96
CA GLN A 102 -6.48 8.51 9.76
C GLN A 102 -5.41 8.59 8.67
N PHE A 103 -4.75 7.46 8.38
CA PHE A 103 -3.71 7.39 7.36
C PHE A 103 -4.21 6.58 6.17
N ARG A 104 -4.00 7.11 4.96
CA ARG A 104 -4.12 6.35 3.72
C ARG A 104 -2.77 6.19 3.04
N ASN A 105 -2.63 5.15 2.25
CA ASN A 105 -1.49 5.04 1.33
C ASN A 105 -1.64 6.10 0.23
N VAL A 106 -0.55 6.75 -0.17
CA VAL A 106 -0.53 7.71 -1.29
C VAL A 106 -1.18 7.14 -2.54
N SER A 107 -0.94 5.85 -2.83
CA SER A 107 -1.47 5.17 -4.01
C SER A 107 -2.94 4.78 -3.91
N GLY A 108 -3.57 4.91 -2.74
CA GLY A 108 -4.99 4.63 -2.55
C GLY A 108 -5.85 5.78 -3.06
N SER A 109 -6.94 5.46 -3.76
CA SER A 109 -7.94 6.43 -4.19
C SER A 109 -8.59 7.14 -3.00
N VAL A 110 -8.90 8.43 -3.18
CA VAL A 110 -9.71 9.19 -2.21
C VAL A 110 -11.18 8.87 -2.47
N GLU A 111 -11.74 7.93 -1.70
CA GLU A 111 -13.19 7.71 -1.70
C GLU A 111 -13.86 8.78 -0.82
N ILE A 112 -14.45 9.78 -1.46
CA ILE A 112 -15.28 10.78 -0.80
C ILE A 112 -16.71 10.27 -0.86
N GLY A 113 -17.39 10.20 0.30
CA GLY A 113 -18.75 9.70 0.42
C GLY A 113 -19.68 10.25 -0.67
N LYS A 114 -20.49 9.36 -1.24
CA LYS A 114 -21.52 9.69 -2.24
C LYS A 114 -22.65 10.52 -1.62
#